data_AF-A0A924IBY1-F1
#
_entry.id   AF-A0A924IBY1-F1
#
_cell.length_a   1.000
_cell.length_b   1.000
_cell.length_c   1.000
_cell.angle_alpha   90.00
_cell.angle_beta   90.00
_cell.angle_gamma   90.00
#
_symmetry.space_group_name_H-M   'P 1'
#
loop_
_entity.id
_entity.type
_entity.pdbx_description
1 polymer ?
#
loop_
_entity_poly.entity_id
_entity_poly.type
_entity_poly.pdbx_seq_one_letter_code
_entity_poly.pdbx_strand_id
1 'polypeptide(L)'
;MLKIMPCVSNVVKLLLGVPICLSLSCVPILPSFNQEFNRNSVLSSIVSDAPLRKITLTVDARKTSLSDPDLLKKCTGEGLPSVTSDAGTEKPDWMKWGRFGGNQALVTSSLESKGEQVYATSSPEGTTLLLNNATEAPLNAKVKIRLSAGVYKIERLLISEPCTFRNFTGANLALSGFVTKPLDLMPGEIVLLRCTDVSRAARSAFGNAMRHLKTLAASHPDKANRLRRMMKEGEPYLTSLFPSRLSRERRTAGINRLALYISQTHALCRNYQARNAVKEESGANLMASLEQCADSLSETSAALLEMTPQIVLTQEKGKGTANVEISLCNSGGQTARTVKLALDTESLPRGIALRPADPVLFNEVKTGQTVRATFVLKLGEEALTPSRCVADITYFVGKSPAHLRPRAW
;
A
#
# COMPACT_ATOMS: atom_id res chain seq x y z
N MET A 1 -19.45 -51.93 34.31
CA MET A 1 -18.36 -51.93 33.31
C MET A 1 -18.81 -51.17 32.07
N LEU A 2 -18.38 -49.92 31.92
CA LEU A 2 -18.68 -49.08 30.75
C LEU A 2 -17.34 -48.51 30.26
N LYS A 3 -16.95 -48.90 29.04
CA LYS A 3 -15.70 -48.49 28.38
C LYS A 3 -15.81 -47.03 27.95
N ILE A 4 -14.92 -46.21 28.50
CA ILE A 4 -14.66 -44.83 28.06
C ILE A 4 -13.76 -44.89 26.83
N MET A 5 -14.22 -44.34 25.70
CA MET A 5 -13.38 -44.07 24.53
C MET A 5 -12.88 -42.61 24.58
N PRO A 6 -11.59 -42.34 24.33
CA PRO A 6 -11.09 -40.98 24.22
C PRO A 6 -11.12 -40.53 22.75
N CYS A 7 -11.95 -39.54 22.42
CA CYS A 7 -11.81 -38.76 21.20
C CYS A 7 -10.91 -37.55 21.48
N VAL A 8 -9.63 -37.68 21.18
CA VAL A 8 -8.66 -36.59 21.15
C VAL A 8 -8.16 -36.40 19.72
N SER A 9 -8.01 -35.13 19.33
CA SER A 9 -7.25 -34.60 18.19
C SER A 9 -7.97 -34.48 16.85
N ASN A 10 -8.36 -33.24 16.48
CA ASN A 10 -8.31 -32.68 15.12
C ASN A 10 -8.78 -31.21 15.07
N VAL A 11 -8.11 -30.28 15.75
CA VAL A 11 -8.40 -28.82 15.62
C VAL A 11 -7.15 -27.95 15.35
N VAL A 12 -5.96 -28.52 15.19
CA VAL A 12 -4.77 -27.74 14.82
C VAL A 12 -4.23 -28.18 13.47
N LYS A 13 -4.86 -27.72 12.39
CA LYS A 13 -4.36 -27.94 11.01
C LYS A 13 -4.53 -26.74 10.07
N LEU A 14 -4.64 -25.52 10.60
CA LEU A 14 -4.92 -24.33 9.77
C LEU A 14 -3.93 -23.16 9.93
N LEU A 15 -2.74 -23.35 10.51
CA LEU A 15 -1.76 -22.25 10.61
C LEU A 15 -0.28 -22.57 10.36
N LEU A 16 0.13 -23.82 10.11
CA LEU A 16 1.53 -24.12 9.79
C LEU A 16 1.62 -25.29 8.80
N GLY A 17 1.47 -25.00 7.52
CA GLY A 17 1.82 -25.91 6.43
C GLY A 17 3.19 -25.56 5.88
N VAL A 18 4.26 -26.05 6.52
CA VAL A 18 5.62 -26.02 5.96
C VAL A 18 5.92 -27.43 5.45
N PRO A 19 5.93 -27.68 4.13
CA PRO A 19 6.64 -28.81 3.60
C PRO A 19 8.13 -28.46 3.55
N ILE A 20 8.95 -29.26 4.22
CA ILE A 20 10.41 -29.26 4.01
C ILE A 20 10.64 -29.95 2.67
N CYS A 21 10.83 -29.16 1.62
CA CYS A 21 11.40 -29.64 0.36
C CYS A 21 12.75 -28.94 0.14
N LEU A 22 13.81 -29.74 0.20
CA LEU A 22 15.13 -29.39 -0.28
C LEU A 22 15.09 -29.31 -1.81
N SER A 23 15.07 -28.10 -2.37
CA SER A 23 15.49 -27.88 -3.74
C SER A 23 16.41 -26.65 -3.81
N LEU A 24 17.66 -26.92 -4.13
CA LEU A 24 18.66 -25.92 -4.49
C LEU A 24 18.29 -25.37 -5.87
N SER A 25 17.63 -24.21 -5.89
CA SER A 25 17.61 -23.34 -7.08
C SER A 25 18.32 -22.04 -6.70
N CYS A 26 19.46 -21.80 -7.34
CA CYS A 26 20.22 -20.55 -7.22
C CYS A 26 19.35 -19.38 -7.69
N VAL A 27 18.77 -18.65 -6.75
CA VAL A 27 18.07 -17.38 -7.01
C VAL A 27 19.11 -16.25 -6.87
N PRO A 28 19.23 -15.34 -7.85
CA PRO A 28 20.21 -14.26 -7.77
C PRO A 28 19.84 -13.31 -6.62
N ILE A 29 20.67 -13.32 -5.57
CA ILE A 29 20.68 -12.31 -4.52
C ILE A 29 21.47 -11.12 -5.08
N LEU A 30 20.78 -10.10 -5.58
CA LEU A 30 21.43 -8.88 -6.05
C LEU A 30 21.61 -7.91 -4.87
N PRO A 31 22.83 -7.37 -4.65
CA PRO A 31 23.01 -6.26 -3.75
C PRO A 31 22.20 -5.06 -4.23
N SER A 32 21.71 -4.28 -3.27
CA SER A 32 20.89 -3.09 -3.48
C SER A 32 21.61 -2.05 -4.34
N PHE A 33 21.30 -2.04 -5.63
CA PHE A 33 21.47 -0.83 -6.43
C PHE A 33 20.28 0.08 -6.11
N ASN A 34 20.53 1.11 -5.31
CA ASN A 34 19.68 2.29 -5.27
C ASN A 34 19.52 2.79 -6.71
N GLN A 35 18.38 2.51 -7.34
CA GLN A 35 18.05 2.97 -8.70
C GLN A 35 17.89 4.51 -8.80
N GLU A 36 18.15 5.27 -7.74
CA GLU A 36 18.39 6.71 -7.83
C GLU A 36 19.74 7.03 -8.49
N PHE A 37 20.72 6.11 -8.48
CA PHE A 37 22.10 6.42 -8.86
C PHE A 37 22.42 6.34 -10.37
N ASN A 38 21.45 6.03 -11.24
CA ASN A 38 21.70 5.97 -12.69
C ASN A 38 20.78 6.87 -13.54
N ARG A 39 19.97 7.74 -12.92
CA ARG A 39 19.32 8.84 -13.67
C ARG A 39 20.22 10.08 -13.75
N ASN A 40 21.06 10.34 -12.75
CA ASN A 40 22.00 11.46 -12.82
C ASN A 40 23.06 11.30 -13.94
N SER A 41 23.51 10.08 -14.24
CA SER A 41 24.40 9.81 -15.38
C SER A 41 23.70 9.94 -16.73
N VAL A 42 22.40 9.60 -16.79
CA VAL A 42 21.56 9.69 -17.99
C VAL A 42 21.08 11.13 -18.24
N LEU A 43 20.84 11.91 -17.18
CA LEU A 43 20.52 13.34 -17.25
C LEU A 43 21.68 14.14 -17.85
N SER A 44 22.93 13.71 -17.65
CA SER A 44 24.09 14.32 -18.31
C SER A 44 24.31 13.89 -19.77
N SER A 45 23.64 12.82 -20.25
CA SER A 45 23.92 12.25 -21.57
C SER A 45 22.78 12.35 -22.59
N ILE A 46 21.56 12.74 -22.20
CA ILE A 46 20.36 12.70 -23.08
C ILE A 46 19.71 14.07 -23.34
N VAL A 47 20.10 15.15 -22.67
CA VAL A 47 19.48 16.47 -22.90
C VAL A 47 20.52 17.49 -23.34
N SER A 48 20.21 18.14 -24.48
CA SER A 48 20.59 19.51 -24.88
C SER A 48 21.11 20.39 -23.73
N ASP A 49 22.03 21.33 -24.01
CA ASP A 49 22.70 22.31 -23.14
C ASP A 49 21.81 23.15 -22.17
N ALA A 50 20.53 22.82 -22.01
CA ALA A 50 19.61 23.42 -21.06
C ALA A 50 20.06 23.17 -19.59
N PRO A 51 20.25 24.23 -18.79
CA PRO A 51 20.70 24.09 -17.42
C PRO A 51 19.66 23.38 -16.53
N LEU A 52 20.12 22.41 -15.74
CA LEU A 52 19.30 21.73 -14.73
C LEU A 52 18.71 22.75 -13.73
N ARG A 53 17.38 22.82 -13.66
CA ARG A 53 16.67 23.71 -12.73
C ARG A 53 16.53 23.05 -11.37
N LYS A 54 16.76 23.81 -10.29
CA LYS A 54 16.59 23.36 -8.91
C LYS A 54 15.57 24.21 -8.18
N ILE A 55 14.51 23.58 -7.66
CA ILE A 55 13.47 24.28 -6.88
C ILE A 55 13.27 23.61 -5.52
N THR A 56 12.83 24.37 -4.52
CA THR A 56 12.29 23.82 -3.28
C THR A 56 10.81 24.19 -3.16
N LEU A 57 9.97 23.18 -3.08
CA LEU A 57 8.53 23.34 -2.86
C LEU A 57 8.20 23.01 -1.42
N THR A 58 7.43 23.87 -0.76
CA THR A 58 6.92 23.62 0.58
C THR A 58 5.41 23.56 0.54
N VAL A 59 4.84 22.45 1.00
CA VAL A 59 3.39 22.25 1.09
C VAL A 59 3.01 22.23 2.58
N ASP A 60 2.14 23.12 3.04
CA ASP A 60 1.58 23.04 4.40
C ASP A 60 0.17 22.46 4.35
N ALA A 61 0.07 21.13 4.50
CA ALA A 61 -1.19 20.39 4.46
C ALA A 61 -2.22 20.82 5.53
N ARG A 62 -1.78 21.57 6.54
CA ARG A 62 -2.60 22.02 7.67
C ARG A 62 -3.22 23.39 7.41
N LYS A 63 -2.76 24.10 6.39
CA LYS A 63 -3.33 25.37 5.93
C LYS A 63 -4.05 25.09 4.62
N THR A 64 -5.38 25.16 4.66
CA THR A 64 -6.20 24.83 3.51
C THR A 64 -7.13 25.96 3.10
N SER A 65 -7.34 26.11 1.81
CA SER A 65 -8.35 26.96 1.18
C SER A 65 -9.40 26.11 0.46
N LEU A 66 -10.46 26.74 -0.03
CA LEU A 66 -11.39 26.09 -0.95
C LEU A 66 -10.62 25.58 -2.18
N SER A 67 -11.03 24.42 -2.71
CA SER A 67 -10.47 23.86 -3.94
C SER A 67 -10.59 24.86 -5.08
N ASP A 68 -9.54 24.99 -5.88
CA ASP A 68 -9.53 25.80 -7.11
C ASP A 68 -9.46 24.85 -8.32
N PRO A 69 -10.61 24.51 -8.93
CA PRO A 69 -10.66 23.59 -10.06
C PRO A 69 -9.94 24.14 -11.30
N ASP A 70 -9.89 25.46 -11.47
CA ASP A 70 -9.25 26.08 -12.63
C ASP A 70 -7.73 26.01 -12.51
N LEU A 71 -7.20 26.17 -11.30
CA LEU A 71 -5.78 25.90 -11.05
C LEU A 71 -5.43 24.43 -11.26
N LEU A 72 -6.28 23.51 -10.79
CA LEU A 72 -6.07 22.08 -11.04
C LEU A 72 -6.05 21.77 -12.55
N LYS A 73 -7.03 22.28 -13.31
CA LYS A 73 -7.08 22.16 -14.77
C LYS A 73 -5.85 22.75 -15.45
N LYS A 74 -5.39 23.92 -14.99
CA LYS A 74 -4.14 24.52 -15.49
C LYS A 74 -2.96 23.58 -15.29
N CYS A 75 -2.79 23.04 -14.08
CA CYS A 75 -1.68 22.15 -13.73
C CYS A 75 -1.67 20.84 -14.54
N THR A 76 -2.83 20.39 -14.99
CA THR A 76 -2.99 19.17 -15.78
C THR A 76 -2.91 19.41 -17.28
N GLY A 77 -2.96 20.67 -17.72
CA GLY A 77 -3.12 21.05 -19.13
C GLY A 77 -4.46 20.61 -19.73
N GLU A 78 -4.67 20.85 -21.02
CA GLU A 78 -5.84 20.38 -21.80
C GLU A 78 -5.77 18.87 -22.14
N GLY A 79 -4.70 18.17 -21.73
CA GLY A 79 -4.33 16.88 -22.32
C GLY A 79 -3.79 15.81 -21.37
N LEU A 80 -3.99 15.90 -20.05
CA LEU A 80 -3.96 14.65 -19.26
C LEU A 80 -5.08 13.76 -19.80
N PRO A 81 -4.82 12.51 -20.23
CA PRO A 81 -5.78 11.71 -20.98
C PRO A 81 -7.13 11.73 -20.29
N SER A 82 -8.11 12.35 -20.98
CA SER A 82 -9.47 12.45 -20.52
C SER A 82 -10.05 11.05 -20.40
N VAL A 83 -10.79 10.86 -19.32
CA VAL A 83 -11.60 9.69 -19.05
C VAL A 83 -12.65 9.57 -20.17
N THR A 84 -12.38 8.76 -21.18
CA THR A 84 -13.44 8.21 -22.03
C THR A 84 -13.43 6.70 -21.91
N SER A 85 -14.51 6.20 -21.31
CA SER A 85 -15.00 4.84 -21.45
C SER A 85 -15.02 4.46 -22.93
N ASP A 86 -14.20 3.49 -23.33
CA ASP A 86 -14.67 2.25 -23.96
C ASP A 86 -13.48 1.32 -24.27
N ALA A 87 -13.72 0.04 -24.03
CA ALA A 87 -12.91 -1.13 -24.42
C ALA A 87 -11.40 -1.15 -24.04
N GLY A 88 -11.11 -1.71 -22.87
CA GLY A 88 -9.99 -2.67 -22.76
C GLY A 88 -8.64 -2.18 -22.24
N THR A 89 -8.45 -0.89 -21.96
CA THR A 89 -7.27 -0.42 -21.19
C THR A 89 -7.66 0.76 -20.29
N GLU A 90 -8.11 0.49 -19.07
CA GLU A 90 -8.25 1.51 -18.03
C GLU A 90 -6.87 2.12 -17.75
N LYS A 91 -6.55 3.28 -18.37
CA LYS A 91 -5.49 4.15 -17.85
C LYS A 91 -5.89 4.54 -16.42
N PRO A 92 -4.94 4.64 -15.47
CA PRO A 92 -5.25 4.80 -14.05
C PRO A 92 -6.11 6.04 -13.80
N ASP A 93 -7.13 5.89 -12.95
CA ASP A 93 -7.93 7.00 -12.43
C ASP A 93 -7.08 7.79 -11.42
N TRP A 94 -6.10 8.51 -11.96
CA TRP A 94 -5.13 9.31 -11.22
C TRP A 94 -5.84 10.41 -10.43
N MET A 95 -7.04 10.82 -10.84
CA MET A 95 -7.91 11.74 -10.11
C MET A 95 -8.45 11.11 -8.82
N LYS A 96 -9.05 9.91 -8.90
CA LYS A 96 -9.49 9.16 -7.71
C LYS A 96 -8.29 8.79 -6.82
N TRP A 97 -7.17 8.41 -7.41
CA TRP A 97 -5.94 8.13 -6.65
C TRP A 97 -5.41 9.37 -5.95
N GLY A 98 -5.33 10.50 -6.65
CA GLY A 98 -4.83 11.75 -6.13
C GLY A 98 -5.77 12.43 -5.13
N ARG A 99 -7.04 12.02 -5.08
CA ARG A 99 -8.06 12.51 -4.13
C ARG A 99 -8.23 14.03 -4.16
N PHE A 100 -8.22 14.61 -5.36
CA PHE A 100 -8.35 16.06 -5.58
C PHE A 100 -9.73 16.65 -5.23
N GLY A 101 -10.64 15.88 -4.63
CA GLY A 101 -11.89 16.38 -4.06
C GLY A 101 -11.75 17.00 -2.65
N GLY A 102 -10.55 17.02 -2.07
CA GLY A 102 -10.28 17.68 -0.79
C GLY A 102 -10.04 19.19 -0.89
N ASN A 103 -9.85 19.84 0.25
CA ASN A 103 -9.48 21.26 0.29
C ASN A 103 -8.10 21.47 -0.34
N GLN A 104 -7.87 22.63 -0.96
CA GLN A 104 -6.55 22.96 -1.49
C GLN A 104 -5.57 23.20 -0.34
N ALA A 105 -4.38 22.61 -0.41
CA ALA A 105 -3.30 22.85 0.55
C ALA A 105 -2.43 24.03 0.10
N LEU A 106 -1.92 24.81 1.06
CA LEU A 106 -1.01 25.92 0.76
C LEU A 106 0.32 25.40 0.20
N VAL A 107 0.71 25.91 -0.97
CA VAL A 107 2.00 25.64 -1.61
C VAL A 107 2.81 26.94 -1.66
N THR A 108 4.07 26.89 -1.23
CA THR A 108 5.04 27.96 -1.43
C THR A 108 6.28 27.43 -2.16
N SER A 109 6.82 28.23 -3.08
CA SER A 109 8.03 27.90 -3.85
C SER A 109 9.17 28.82 -3.46
N SER A 110 10.40 28.32 -3.47
CA SER A 110 11.61 29.11 -3.22
C SER A 110 12.00 30.03 -4.38
N LEU A 111 11.41 29.83 -5.56
CA LEU A 111 11.60 30.63 -6.77
C LEU A 111 10.25 31.08 -7.30
N GLU A 112 10.18 32.27 -7.91
CA GLU A 112 9.06 32.61 -8.79
C GLU A 112 8.98 31.52 -9.86
N SER A 113 7.96 30.66 -9.77
CA SER A 113 7.76 29.49 -10.62
C SER A 113 7.41 29.95 -12.03
N LYS A 114 8.39 30.40 -12.80
CA LYS A 114 8.24 30.67 -14.23
C LYS A 114 8.23 29.32 -14.94
N GLY A 115 7.03 28.75 -15.08
CA GLY A 115 6.73 27.57 -15.89
C GLY A 115 6.30 26.32 -15.15
N GLU A 116 6.60 26.16 -13.86
CA GLU A 116 6.11 25.02 -13.06
C GLU A 116 4.69 25.26 -12.55
N GLN A 117 3.83 24.26 -12.74
CA GLN A 117 2.47 24.30 -12.22
C GLN A 117 2.34 23.29 -11.08
N VAL A 118 1.87 23.78 -9.94
CA VAL A 118 1.82 23.01 -8.70
C VAL A 118 0.44 23.11 -8.09
N TYR A 119 -0.15 21.97 -7.77
CA TYR A 119 -1.40 21.89 -7.04
C TYR A 119 -1.26 20.91 -5.89
N ALA A 120 -1.79 21.26 -4.72
CA ALA A 120 -1.82 20.33 -3.61
C ALA A 120 -3.21 20.30 -3.00
N THR A 121 -3.65 19.12 -2.59
CA THR A 121 -4.90 18.90 -1.86
C THR A 121 -4.61 18.27 -0.52
N SER A 122 -5.39 18.65 0.48
CA SER A 122 -5.39 18.06 1.81
C SER A 122 -6.74 17.40 2.06
N SER A 123 -6.67 16.19 2.63
CA SER A 123 -7.81 15.39 3.03
C SER A 123 -7.59 14.92 4.47
N PRO A 124 -8.63 14.43 5.17
CA PRO A 124 -8.46 13.82 6.48
C PRO A 124 -7.42 12.69 6.48
N GLU A 125 -7.29 11.97 5.37
CA GLU A 125 -6.41 10.81 5.24
C GLU A 125 -4.97 11.20 4.83
N GLY A 126 -4.70 12.47 4.51
CA GLY A 126 -3.37 12.93 4.13
C GLY A 126 -3.38 13.95 3.00
N THR A 127 -2.30 14.02 2.23
CA THR A 127 -2.05 15.11 1.26
C THR A 127 -1.55 14.55 -0.05
N THR A 128 -2.01 15.13 -1.15
CA THR A 128 -1.47 14.84 -2.48
C THR A 128 -0.95 16.12 -3.10
N LEU A 129 0.26 16.06 -3.64
CA LEU A 129 0.87 17.08 -4.46
C LEU A 129 0.86 16.61 -5.92
N LEU A 130 0.50 17.50 -6.84
CA LEU A 130 0.71 17.38 -8.27
C LEU A 130 1.72 18.45 -8.68
N LEU A 131 2.76 18.04 -9.40
CA LEU A 131 3.79 18.90 -9.96
C LEU A 131 3.94 18.58 -11.44
N ASN A 132 3.73 19.58 -12.29
CA ASN A 132 3.92 19.51 -13.73
C ASN A 132 5.17 20.31 -14.13
N ASN A 133 6.14 19.65 -14.76
CA ASN A 133 7.25 20.33 -15.40
C ASN A 133 6.88 20.71 -16.83
N ALA A 134 6.15 21.82 -17.00
CA ALA A 134 5.76 22.33 -18.32
C ALA A 134 6.89 23.08 -19.05
N THR A 135 8.15 22.89 -18.64
CA THR A 135 9.30 23.60 -19.20
C THR A 135 10.15 22.67 -20.05
N GLU A 136 11.00 23.24 -20.91
CA GLU A 136 11.91 22.48 -21.79
C GLU A 136 13.17 21.96 -21.07
N ALA A 137 13.37 22.33 -19.80
CA ALA A 137 14.53 21.92 -19.01
C ALA A 137 14.16 20.85 -17.96
N PRO A 138 15.09 19.92 -17.64
CA PRO A 138 14.89 18.99 -16.55
C PRO A 138 14.81 19.73 -15.20
N LEU A 139 13.98 19.21 -14.31
CA LEU A 139 13.68 19.79 -13.01
C LEU A 139 14.08 18.84 -11.88
N ASN A 140 14.93 19.33 -10.98
CA ASN A 140 15.23 18.70 -9.69
C ASN A 140 14.50 19.47 -8.58
N ALA A 141 13.40 18.91 -8.10
CA ALA A 141 12.58 19.51 -7.06
C ALA A 141 12.82 18.85 -5.70
N LYS A 142 13.08 19.65 -4.67
CA LYS A 142 13.07 19.22 -3.28
C LYS A 142 11.72 19.57 -2.66
N VAL A 143 10.86 18.57 -2.49
CA VAL A 143 9.52 18.78 -1.92
C VAL A 143 9.55 18.55 -0.41
N LYS A 144 9.12 19.56 0.35
CA LYS A 144 8.93 19.52 1.81
C LYS A 144 7.44 19.60 2.12
N ILE A 145 6.85 18.49 2.59
CA ILE A 145 5.44 18.45 2.95
C ILE A 145 5.31 18.49 4.47
N ARG A 146 4.68 19.54 5.00
CA ARG A 146 4.36 19.66 6.42
C ARG A 146 3.10 18.88 6.72
N LEU A 147 3.22 17.87 7.56
CA LEU A 147 2.15 16.94 7.94
C LEU A 147 1.90 17.02 9.46
N SER A 148 0.72 16.56 9.88
CA SER A 148 0.43 16.33 11.29
C SER A 148 1.23 15.15 11.85
N ALA A 149 1.14 14.92 13.15
CA ALA A 149 1.66 13.71 13.75
C ALA A 149 0.88 12.48 13.23
N GLY A 150 1.57 11.40 12.87
CA GLY A 150 0.98 10.23 12.23
C GLY A 150 2.01 9.25 11.67
N VAL A 151 1.54 8.16 11.08
CA VAL A 151 2.36 7.21 10.31
C VAL A 151 1.93 7.29 8.86
N TYR A 152 2.84 7.65 7.98
CA TYR A 152 2.55 7.97 6.60
C TYR A 152 3.14 6.93 5.64
N LYS A 153 2.31 6.42 4.75
CA LYS A 153 2.73 5.80 3.49
C LYS A 153 2.95 6.92 2.47
N ILE A 154 4.04 6.85 1.72
CA ILE A 154 4.39 7.86 0.72
C ILE A 154 4.51 7.18 -0.63
N GLU A 155 3.78 7.68 -1.62
CA GLU A 155 3.62 7.03 -2.91
C GLU A 155 3.82 8.07 -4.02
N ARG A 156 4.39 7.63 -5.13
CA ARG A 156 4.67 8.44 -6.32
C ARG A 156 4.02 7.80 -7.53
N LEU A 157 3.30 8.61 -8.27
CA LEU A 157 2.82 8.27 -9.60
C LEU A 157 3.44 9.26 -10.59
N LEU A 158 4.27 8.77 -11.49
CA LEU A 158 4.76 9.54 -12.64
C LEU A 158 3.84 9.26 -13.82
N ILE A 159 3.17 10.31 -14.29
CA ILE A 159 2.35 10.27 -15.50
C ILE A 159 3.28 10.58 -16.67
N SER A 160 3.80 9.51 -17.26
CA SER A 160 4.58 9.46 -18.50
C SER A 160 3.99 8.35 -19.38
N GLU A 161 4.47 8.19 -20.61
CA GLU A 161 4.21 6.97 -21.39
C GLU A 161 5.48 6.09 -21.38
N PRO A 162 5.50 4.94 -20.68
CA PRO A 162 4.45 4.37 -19.82
C PRO A 162 4.35 5.07 -18.45
N CYS A 163 3.17 5.01 -17.81
CA CYS A 163 2.99 5.53 -16.45
C CYS A 163 3.76 4.66 -15.47
N THR A 164 4.41 5.27 -14.47
CA THR A 164 5.20 4.51 -13.49
C THR A 164 4.77 4.83 -12.06
N PHE A 165 4.41 3.78 -11.32
CA PHE A 165 4.06 3.85 -9.92
C PHE A 165 5.23 3.37 -9.04
N ARG A 166 5.53 4.11 -7.98
CA ARG A 166 6.57 3.75 -7.01
C ARG A 166 6.11 4.07 -5.60
N ASN A 167 6.33 3.14 -4.68
CA ASN A 167 6.23 3.42 -3.26
C ASN A 167 7.57 3.95 -2.75
N PHE A 168 7.51 4.93 -1.86
CA PHE A 168 8.65 5.42 -1.10
C PHE A 168 8.64 4.87 0.32
N THR A 169 9.79 4.90 0.96
CA THR A 169 9.90 4.63 2.40
C THR A 169 8.91 5.50 3.17
N GLY A 170 8.13 4.86 4.05
CA GLY A 170 7.17 5.51 4.94
C GLY A 170 7.81 6.49 5.91
N ALA A 171 6.99 7.30 6.58
CA ALA A 171 7.44 8.28 7.56
C ALA A 171 6.65 8.15 8.87
N ASN A 172 7.35 8.17 10.00
CA ASN A 172 6.75 8.17 11.33
C ASN A 172 6.98 9.52 12.01
N LEU A 173 5.92 10.30 12.17
CA LEU A 173 5.96 11.64 12.75
C LEU A 173 5.32 11.61 14.14
N ALA A 174 6.14 11.66 15.20
CA ALA A 174 5.64 11.72 16.58
C ALA A 174 4.95 13.07 16.90
N LEU A 175 5.37 14.13 16.21
CA LEU A 175 4.79 15.47 16.26
C LEU A 175 4.61 15.98 14.82
N SER A 176 3.87 17.08 14.64
CA SER A 176 3.77 17.73 13.33
C SER A 176 5.17 18.09 12.82
N GLY A 177 5.46 17.77 11.56
CA GLY A 177 6.81 17.87 11.01
C GLY A 177 6.83 17.89 9.50
N PHE A 178 8.03 17.83 8.91
CA PHE A 178 8.22 17.79 7.47
C PHE A 178 8.65 16.42 6.99
N VAL A 179 8.04 15.97 5.90
CA VAL A 179 8.57 14.90 5.06
C VAL A 179 9.25 15.55 3.86
N THR A 180 10.49 15.16 3.58
CA THR A 180 11.23 15.66 2.42
C THR A 180 11.41 14.54 1.41
N LYS A 181 11.06 14.79 0.14
CA LYS A 181 11.31 13.87 -0.97
C LYS A 181 11.94 14.60 -2.16
N PRO A 182 13.02 14.06 -2.74
CA PRO A 182 13.52 14.54 -4.02
C PRO A 182 12.58 14.07 -5.15
N LEU A 183 12.39 14.91 -6.15
CA LEU A 183 11.66 14.59 -7.37
C LEU A 183 12.49 15.07 -8.56
N ASP A 184 12.85 14.14 -9.44
CA ASP A 184 13.45 14.45 -10.73
C ASP A 184 12.41 14.26 -11.82
N LEU A 185 12.20 15.31 -12.61
CA LEU A 185 11.24 15.37 -13.70
C LEU A 185 11.90 15.82 -15.00
N MET A 186 11.66 15.08 -16.07
CA MET A 186 12.00 15.48 -17.42
C MET A 186 11.04 16.57 -17.91
N PRO A 187 11.40 17.30 -18.99
CA PRO A 187 10.47 18.18 -19.69
C PRO A 187 9.15 17.47 -20.02
N GLY A 188 8.01 18.10 -19.69
CA GLY A 188 6.67 17.58 -19.95
C GLY A 188 6.18 16.49 -18.99
N GLU A 189 6.98 16.03 -18.02
CA GLU A 189 6.55 15.02 -17.06
C GLU A 189 5.66 15.63 -15.96
N ILE A 190 4.62 14.86 -15.59
CA ILE A 190 3.74 15.17 -14.47
C ILE A 190 3.95 14.13 -13.37
N VAL A 191 4.13 14.57 -12.13
CA VAL A 191 4.24 13.68 -10.98
C VAL A 191 3.20 14.00 -9.94
N LEU A 192 2.63 12.95 -9.37
CA LEU A 192 1.84 13.03 -8.16
C LEU A 192 2.61 12.38 -7.01
N LEU A 193 2.66 13.07 -5.88
CA LEU A 193 3.23 12.58 -4.63
C LEU A 193 2.13 12.56 -3.58
N ARG A 194 1.77 11.37 -3.10
CA ARG A 194 0.71 11.16 -2.12
C ARG A 194 1.32 10.73 -0.79
N CYS A 195 0.89 11.38 0.29
CA CYS A 195 1.20 11.01 1.66
C CYS A 195 -0.09 10.64 2.37
N THR A 196 -0.24 9.38 2.76
CA THR A 196 -1.46 8.85 3.40
C THR A 196 -1.17 8.44 4.84
N ASP A 197 -1.91 8.98 5.81
CA ASP A 197 -1.84 8.58 7.22
C ASP A 197 -2.52 7.21 7.42
N VAL A 198 -1.73 6.15 7.26
CA VAL A 198 -2.18 4.76 7.40
C VAL A 198 -2.61 4.44 8.83
N SER A 199 -2.05 5.12 9.84
CA SER A 199 -2.46 4.94 11.23
C SER A 199 -3.86 5.51 11.51
N ARG A 200 -4.24 6.60 10.84
CA ARG A 200 -5.62 7.11 10.88
C ARG A 200 -6.57 6.20 10.13
N ALA A 201 -6.17 5.68 8.96
CA ALA A 201 -6.97 4.70 8.22
C ALA A 201 -7.27 3.45 9.08
N ALA A 202 -6.26 2.90 9.75
CA ALA A 202 -6.41 1.75 10.66
C ALA A 202 -7.38 2.03 11.82
N ARG A 203 -7.28 3.21 12.46
CA ARG A 203 -8.22 3.62 13.53
C ARG A 203 -9.65 3.76 13.02
N SER A 204 -9.83 4.35 11.84
CA SER A 204 -11.14 4.48 11.19
C SER A 204 -11.74 3.10 10.89
N ALA A 205 -10.96 2.21 10.28
CA ALA A 205 -11.38 0.85 9.95
C ALA A 205 -11.74 0.03 11.21
N PHE A 206 -10.97 0.16 12.30
CA PHE A 206 -11.33 -0.44 13.58
C PHE A 206 -12.66 0.08 14.12
N GLY A 207 -12.86 1.40 14.08
CA GLY A 207 -14.13 2.03 14.46
C GLY A 207 -15.31 1.53 13.62
N ASN A 208 -15.12 1.35 12.31
CA ASN A 208 -16.13 0.81 11.40
C ASN A 208 -16.49 -0.63 11.76
N ALA A 209 -15.49 -1.50 12.00
CA ALA A 209 -15.71 -2.87 12.43
C ALA A 209 -16.52 -2.92 13.75
N MET A 210 -16.20 -2.06 14.72
CA MET A 210 -16.96 -1.96 15.97
C MET A 210 -18.39 -1.45 15.77
N ARG A 211 -18.62 -0.53 14.82
CA ARG A 211 -19.98 -0.08 14.43
C ARG A 211 -20.78 -1.21 13.81
N HIS A 212 -20.22 -1.94 12.84
CA HIS A 212 -20.90 -3.09 12.23
C HIS A 212 -21.17 -4.20 13.24
N LEU A 213 -20.29 -4.39 14.22
CA LEU A 213 -20.51 -5.32 15.31
C LEU A 213 -21.65 -4.88 16.25
N LYS A 214 -21.86 -3.57 16.44
CA LYS A 214 -23.03 -3.04 17.14
C LYS A 214 -24.31 -3.31 16.35
N THR A 215 -24.29 -3.12 15.03
CA THR A 215 -25.42 -3.47 14.15
C THR A 215 -25.73 -4.96 14.19
N LEU A 216 -24.71 -5.82 14.14
CA LEU A 216 -24.87 -7.27 14.24
C LEU A 216 -25.51 -7.68 15.58
N ALA A 217 -25.21 -6.97 16.67
CA ALA A 217 -25.78 -7.27 17.98
C ALA A 217 -27.29 -7.08 18.06
N ALA A 218 -27.89 -6.27 17.18
CA ALA A 218 -29.34 -6.10 17.12
C ALA A 218 -30.05 -7.35 16.59
N SER A 219 -29.40 -8.14 15.73
CA SER A 219 -29.97 -9.36 15.13
C SER A 219 -29.42 -10.65 15.72
N HIS A 220 -28.16 -10.67 16.19
CA HIS A 220 -27.47 -11.86 16.69
C HIS A 220 -26.64 -11.51 17.95
N PRO A 221 -27.28 -11.19 19.09
CA PRO A 221 -26.61 -10.63 20.27
C PRO A 221 -25.50 -11.52 20.83
N ASP A 222 -25.71 -12.83 20.94
CA ASP A 222 -24.71 -13.75 21.51
C ASP A 222 -23.45 -13.85 20.65
N LYS A 223 -23.63 -13.94 19.32
CA LYS A 223 -22.52 -14.02 18.36
C LYS A 223 -21.73 -12.72 18.35
N ALA A 224 -22.43 -11.59 18.34
CA ALA A 224 -21.82 -10.27 18.41
C ALA A 224 -21.07 -10.06 19.73
N ASN A 225 -21.61 -10.51 20.87
CA ASN A 225 -20.95 -10.41 22.17
C ASN A 225 -19.63 -11.20 22.21
N ARG A 226 -19.59 -12.40 21.61
CA ARG A 226 -18.37 -13.20 21.53
C ARG A 226 -17.32 -12.58 20.62
N LEU A 227 -17.70 -12.07 19.46
CA LEU A 227 -16.80 -11.31 18.56
C LEU A 227 -16.28 -10.03 19.25
N ARG A 228 -17.15 -9.33 19.98
CA ARG A 228 -16.81 -8.10 20.70
C ARG A 228 -15.80 -8.35 21.81
N ARG A 229 -15.91 -9.48 22.52
CA ARG A 229 -14.93 -9.86 23.54
C ARG A 229 -13.52 -9.95 22.97
N MET A 230 -13.36 -10.61 21.81
CA MET A 230 -12.04 -10.71 21.15
C MET A 230 -11.52 -9.35 20.68
N MET A 231 -12.37 -8.50 20.10
CA MET A 231 -11.99 -7.14 19.72
C MET A 231 -11.55 -6.30 20.92
N LYS A 232 -12.25 -6.43 22.06
CA LYS A 232 -11.91 -5.75 23.32
C LYS A 232 -10.58 -6.18 23.91
N GLU A 233 -10.19 -7.45 23.75
CA GLU A 233 -8.84 -7.89 24.15
C GLU A 233 -7.73 -7.23 23.31
N GLY A 234 -8.06 -6.79 22.09
CA GLY A 234 -7.18 -6.02 21.22
C GLY A 234 -7.12 -4.51 21.53
N GLU A 235 -8.14 -3.93 22.17
CA GLU A 235 -8.25 -2.48 22.41
C GLU A 235 -7.01 -1.83 23.07
N PRO A 236 -6.35 -2.44 24.08
CA PRO A 236 -5.15 -1.84 24.67
C PRO A 236 -4.03 -1.54 23.67
N TYR A 237 -3.96 -2.31 22.57
CA TYR A 237 -2.95 -2.14 21.53
C TYR A 237 -3.26 -1.02 20.54
N LEU A 238 -4.48 -0.47 20.54
CA LEU A 238 -4.83 0.70 19.71
C LEU A 238 -3.93 1.90 19.99
N THR A 239 -3.43 2.02 21.22
CA THR A 239 -2.44 3.05 21.62
C THR A 239 -1.21 3.07 20.71
N SER A 240 -0.84 1.94 20.11
CA SER A 240 0.30 1.82 19.18
C SER A 240 0.06 2.52 17.83
N LEU A 241 -1.20 2.75 17.46
CA LEU A 241 -1.58 3.51 16.26
C LEU A 241 -1.47 5.02 16.46
N PHE A 242 -1.47 5.50 17.70
CA PHE A 242 -1.37 6.93 17.96
C PHE A 242 0.09 7.40 17.92
N PRO A 243 0.34 8.64 17.48
CA PRO A 243 1.63 9.28 17.66
C PRO A 243 2.00 9.25 19.15
N SER A 244 3.13 8.63 19.47
CA SER A 244 3.56 8.44 20.85
C SER A 244 5.09 8.42 20.93
N ARG A 245 5.61 8.55 22.16
CA ARG A 245 7.03 8.38 22.46
C ARG A 245 7.47 6.92 22.56
N LEU A 246 6.55 5.97 22.35
CA LEU A 246 6.89 4.55 22.33
C LEU A 246 7.90 4.28 21.22
N SER A 247 8.85 3.38 21.48
CA SER A 247 9.78 2.95 20.45
C SER A 247 9.03 2.32 19.28
N ARG A 248 9.61 2.46 18.08
CA ARG A 248 9.08 1.87 16.85
C ARG A 248 8.76 0.38 17.04
N GLU A 249 9.67 -0.37 17.67
CA GLU A 249 9.51 -1.78 18.02
C GLU A 249 8.25 -2.06 18.84
N ARG A 250 8.04 -1.31 19.93
CA ARG A 250 6.88 -1.51 20.80
C ARG A 250 5.59 -1.20 20.05
N ARG A 251 5.58 -0.16 19.23
CA ARG A 251 4.43 0.20 18.40
C ARG A 251 4.14 -0.88 17.36
N THR A 252 5.15 -1.35 16.63
CA THR A 252 5.00 -2.43 15.65
C THR A 252 4.51 -3.72 16.32
N ALA A 253 5.07 -4.10 17.47
CA ALA A 253 4.61 -5.27 18.22
C ALA A 253 3.15 -5.15 18.65
N GLY A 254 2.74 -3.97 19.14
CA GLY A 254 1.34 -3.69 19.47
C GLY A 254 0.41 -3.75 18.25
N ILE A 255 0.81 -3.16 17.12
CA ILE A 255 0.04 -3.21 15.87
C ILE A 255 -0.13 -4.65 15.37
N ASN A 256 0.95 -5.44 15.36
CA ASN A 256 0.87 -6.83 14.91
C ASN A 256 0.02 -7.67 15.86
N ARG A 257 0.08 -7.41 17.18
CA ARG A 257 -0.78 -8.08 18.15
C ARG A 257 -2.26 -7.70 17.96
N LEU A 258 -2.55 -6.44 17.68
CA LEU A 258 -3.90 -6.01 17.30
C LEU A 258 -4.36 -6.72 16.02
N ALA A 259 -3.51 -6.82 15.01
CA ALA A 259 -3.82 -7.52 13.76
C ALA A 259 -4.20 -9.00 14.00
N LEU A 260 -3.52 -9.69 14.92
CA LEU A 260 -3.88 -11.06 15.31
C LEU A 260 -5.30 -11.15 15.88
N TYR A 261 -5.71 -10.23 16.75
CA TYR A 261 -7.09 -10.19 17.27
C TYR A 261 -8.13 -9.90 16.18
N ILE A 262 -7.80 -9.02 15.22
CA ILE A 262 -8.65 -8.77 14.06
C ILE A 262 -8.79 -10.04 13.21
N SER A 263 -7.69 -10.73 12.90
CA SER A 263 -7.72 -11.97 12.12
C SER A 263 -8.49 -13.09 12.83
N GLN A 264 -8.36 -13.23 14.15
CA GLN A 264 -9.14 -14.19 14.94
C GLN A 264 -10.64 -13.87 14.91
N THR A 265 -10.99 -12.59 15.04
CA THR A 265 -12.37 -12.12 14.96
C THR A 265 -12.96 -12.38 13.57
N HIS A 266 -12.18 -12.10 12.52
CA HIS A 266 -12.54 -12.37 11.13
C HIS A 266 -12.80 -13.87 10.91
N ALA A 267 -11.88 -14.74 11.34
CA ALA A 267 -12.02 -16.19 11.23
C ALA A 267 -13.27 -16.71 11.98
N LEU A 268 -13.55 -16.20 13.18
CA LEU A 268 -14.76 -16.60 13.91
C LEU A 268 -16.04 -16.12 13.21
N CYS A 269 -16.04 -14.91 12.65
CA CYS A 269 -17.18 -14.39 11.89
C CYS A 269 -17.47 -15.25 10.66
N ARG A 270 -16.44 -15.60 9.89
CA ARG A 270 -16.53 -16.54 8.76
C ARG A 270 -17.10 -17.89 9.19
N ASN A 271 -16.65 -18.43 10.33
CA ASN A 271 -17.18 -19.68 10.88
C ASN A 271 -18.67 -19.59 11.26
N TYR A 272 -19.15 -18.44 11.73
CA TYR A 272 -20.57 -18.26 12.00
C TYR A 272 -21.40 -18.23 10.72
N GLN A 273 -20.92 -17.56 9.67
CA GLN A 273 -21.61 -17.57 8.38
C GLN A 273 -21.62 -18.96 7.75
N ALA A 274 -20.49 -19.68 7.76
CA ALA A 274 -20.41 -21.05 7.23
C ALA A 274 -21.37 -22.04 7.92
N ARG A 275 -21.78 -21.74 9.16
CA ARG A 275 -22.75 -22.53 9.94
C ARG A 275 -24.16 -21.95 9.90
N ASN A 276 -24.41 -20.95 9.05
CA ASN A 276 -25.68 -20.22 8.96
C ASN A 276 -26.14 -19.61 10.31
N ALA A 277 -25.19 -19.35 11.22
CA ALA A 277 -25.47 -18.79 12.55
C ALA A 277 -25.53 -17.25 12.55
N VAL A 278 -25.11 -16.62 11.45
CA VAL A 278 -25.25 -15.19 11.16
C VAL A 278 -25.67 -15.08 9.69
N LYS A 279 -26.68 -14.26 9.40
CA LYS A 279 -27.10 -13.97 8.02
C LYS A 279 -25.94 -13.47 7.17
N GLU A 280 -25.87 -13.94 5.92
CA GLU A 280 -24.76 -13.66 5.01
C GLU A 280 -24.49 -12.16 4.86
N GLU A 281 -25.51 -11.36 4.54
CA GLU A 281 -25.40 -9.90 4.36
C GLU A 281 -24.86 -9.17 5.61
N SER A 282 -25.41 -9.48 6.79
CA SER A 282 -24.97 -8.86 8.05
C SER A 282 -23.54 -9.24 8.42
N GLY A 283 -23.15 -10.49 8.15
CA GLY A 283 -21.77 -10.95 8.36
C GLY A 283 -20.80 -10.38 7.32
N ALA A 284 -21.22 -10.20 6.07
CA ALA A 284 -20.38 -9.71 4.97
C ALA A 284 -19.85 -8.30 5.24
N ASN A 285 -20.72 -7.38 5.68
CA ASN A 285 -20.33 -6.02 6.02
C ASN A 285 -19.30 -5.97 7.17
N LEU A 286 -19.46 -6.84 8.18
CA LEU A 286 -18.50 -6.95 9.28
C LEU A 286 -17.18 -7.54 8.79
N MET A 287 -17.21 -8.62 7.99
CA MET A 287 -15.99 -9.21 7.42
C MET A 287 -15.21 -8.23 6.57
N ALA A 288 -15.87 -7.52 5.66
CA ALA A 288 -15.23 -6.50 4.83
C ALA A 288 -14.55 -5.41 5.69
N SER A 289 -15.20 -4.99 6.78
CA SER A 289 -14.61 -4.01 7.72
C SER A 289 -13.43 -4.57 8.50
N LEU A 290 -13.47 -5.85 8.88
CA LEU A 290 -12.37 -6.53 9.57
C LEU A 290 -11.18 -6.75 8.62
N GLU A 291 -11.43 -7.10 7.37
CA GLU A 291 -10.42 -7.23 6.32
C GLU A 291 -9.75 -5.88 6.03
N GLN A 292 -10.54 -4.82 5.84
CA GLN A 292 -10.02 -3.45 5.69
C GLN A 292 -9.17 -3.02 6.90
N CYS A 293 -9.59 -3.40 8.12
CA CYS A 293 -8.83 -3.13 9.33
C CYS A 293 -7.49 -3.88 9.34
N ALA A 294 -7.49 -5.17 9.01
CA ALA A 294 -6.27 -5.98 8.90
C ALA A 294 -5.30 -5.40 7.87
N ASP A 295 -5.78 -5.05 6.67
CA ASP A 295 -4.98 -4.44 5.62
C ASP A 295 -4.35 -3.12 6.10
N SER A 296 -5.16 -2.25 6.74
CA SER A 296 -4.69 -0.95 7.26
C SER A 296 -3.64 -1.10 8.38
N LEU A 297 -3.80 -2.11 9.25
CA LEU A 297 -2.83 -2.42 10.30
C LEU A 297 -1.51 -2.90 9.70
N SER A 298 -1.58 -3.76 8.69
CA SER A 298 -0.40 -4.23 7.98
C SER A 298 0.32 -3.10 7.23
N GLU A 299 -0.42 -2.21 6.55
CA GLU A 299 0.17 -1.02 5.94
C GLU A 299 0.84 -0.11 6.97
N THR A 300 0.22 0.07 8.15
CA THR A 300 0.82 0.84 9.26
C THR A 300 2.09 0.18 9.77
N SER A 301 2.09 -1.15 9.93
CA SER A 301 3.24 -1.94 10.35
C SER A 301 4.40 -1.80 9.36
N ALA A 302 4.11 -1.94 8.05
CA ALA A 302 5.10 -1.77 6.99
C ALA A 302 5.67 -0.36 6.92
N ALA A 303 4.83 0.67 7.05
CA ALA A 303 5.28 2.06 7.07
C ALA A 303 6.18 2.38 8.27
N LEU A 304 5.88 1.83 9.46
CA LEU A 304 6.75 1.95 10.63
C LEU A 304 8.07 1.21 10.46
N LEU A 305 8.02 0.01 9.87
CA LEU A 305 9.19 -0.83 9.61
C LEU A 305 10.00 -0.37 8.39
N GLU A 306 9.53 0.65 7.67
CA GLU A 306 10.17 1.14 6.43
C GLU A 306 10.28 0.03 5.36
N MET A 307 9.30 -0.88 5.36
CA MET A 307 9.12 -1.93 4.38
C MET A 307 8.28 -1.40 3.23
N THR A 308 8.83 -1.43 2.02
CA THR A 308 8.22 -0.87 0.83
C THR A 308 7.84 -1.99 -0.13
N PRO A 309 6.56 -2.42 -0.17
CA PRO A 309 6.11 -3.37 -1.16
C PRO A 309 5.96 -2.69 -2.53
N GLN A 310 6.20 -3.41 -3.62
CA GLN A 310 5.93 -2.93 -4.97
C GLN A 310 5.45 -4.08 -5.83
N ILE A 311 4.49 -3.81 -6.72
CA ILE A 311 4.00 -4.74 -7.72
C ILE A 311 3.97 -4.02 -9.07
N VAL A 312 4.54 -4.66 -10.08
CA VAL A 312 4.67 -4.13 -11.44
C VAL A 312 4.04 -5.15 -12.38
N LEU A 313 3.01 -4.72 -13.10
CA LEU A 313 2.40 -5.49 -14.18
C LEU A 313 2.99 -5.03 -15.52
N THR A 314 3.52 -5.96 -16.30
CA THR A 314 3.99 -5.72 -17.66
C THR A 314 3.22 -6.63 -18.60
N GLN A 315 2.34 -6.05 -19.43
CA GLN A 315 1.56 -6.78 -20.42
C GLN A 315 1.96 -6.32 -21.81
N GLU A 316 2.37 -7.26 -22.66
CA GLU A 316 2.63 -6.99 -24.06
C GLU A 316 1.36 -7.24 -24.88
N LYS A 317 0.94 -6.26 -25.68
CA LYS A 317 -0.25 -6.37 -26.53
C LYS A 317 -0.09 -7.54 -27.50
N GLY A 318 -1.11 -8.41 -27.57
CA GLY A 318 -1.17 -9.52 -28.52
C GLY A 318 -0.43 -10.81 -28.12
N LYS A 319 0.26 -10.86 -26.96
CA LYS A 319 1.02 -12.05 -26.55
C LYS A 319 0.24 -13.06 -25.67
N GLY A 320 -0.99 -12.74 -25.24
CA GLY A 320 -1.76 -13.61 -24.35
C GLY A 320 -1.05 -13.90 -23.01
N THR A 321 -0.09 -13.07 -22.62
CA THR A 321 0.68 -13.24 -21.38
C THR A 321 0.96 -11.91 -20.72
N ALA A 322 0.95 -11.90 -19.40
CA ALA A 322 1.41 -10.76 -18.61
C ALA A 322 2.42 -11.23 -17.55
N ASN A 323 3.42 -10.38 -17.30
CA ASN A 323 4.41 -10.59 -16.25
C ASN A 323 4.05 -9.71 -15.06
N VAL A 324 4.02 -10.30 -13.87
CA VAL A 324 3.80 -9.61 -12.60
C VAL A 324 5.05 -9.76 -11.75
N GLU A 325 5.80 -8.68 -11.57
CA GLU A 325 6.90 -8.62 -10.61
C GLU A 325 6.39 -8.11 -9.27
N ILE A 326 6.61 -8.89 -8.22
CA ILE A 326 6.31 -8.53 -6.83
C ILE A 326 7.64 -8.36 -6.12
N SER A 327 7.81 -7.27 -5.39
CA SER A 327 9.02 -7.00 -4.64
C SER A 327 8.73 -6.40 -3.27
N LEU A 328 9.68 -6.61 -2.36
CA LEU A 328 9.67 -6.05 -1.03
C LEU A 328 11.05 -5.50 -0.70
N CYS A 329 11.14 -4.19 -0.53
CA CYS A 329 12.36 -3.50 -0.11
C CYS A 329 12.33 -3.24 1.40
N ASN A 330 13.42 -3.54 2.10
CA ASN A 330 13.59 -3.27 3.51
C ASN A 330 14.56 -2.10 3.70
N SER A 331 14.03 -0.88 3.81
CA SER A 331 14.84 0.31 4.09
C SER A 331 15.05 0.54 5.59
N GLY A 332 14.36 -0.22 6.44
CA GLY A 332 14.36 -0.03 7.89
C GLY A 332 15.51 -0.71 8.61
N GLY A 333 15.67 -0.40 9.90
CA GLY A 333 16.74 -0.93 10.74
C GLY A 333 16.56 -2.37 11.23
N GLN A 334 15.55 -3.10 10.76
CA GLN A 334 15.25 -4.46 11.25
C GLN A 334 15.16 -5.46 10.11
N THR A 335 15.75 -6.63 10.31
CA THR A 335 15.66 -7.74 9.35
C THR A 335 14.27 -8.38 9.40
N ALA A 336 13.61 -8.50 8.24
CA ALA A 336 12.40 -9.30 8.09
C ALA A 336 12.78 -10.76 7.84
N ARG A 337 12.13 -11.69 8.53
CA ARG A 337 12.35 -13.15 8.39
C ARG A 337 11.17 -13.81 7.71
N THR A 338 11.43 -14.94 7.06
CA THR A 338 10.42 -15.80 6.42
C THR A 338 9.49 -14.98 5.53
N VAL A 339 10.08 -14.29 4.54
CA VAL A 339 9.33 -13.47 3.60
C VAL A 339 8.77 -14.37 2.50
N LYS A 340 7.46 -14.34 2.33
CA LYS A 340 6.71 -15.03 1.29
C LYS A 340 6.19 -13.97 0.32
N LEU A 341 6.51 -14.12 -0.96
CA LEU A 341 5.91 -13.34 -2.05
C LEU A 341 5.03 -14.25 -2.88
N ALA A 342 3.76 -13.88 -3.04
CA ALA A 342 2.78 -14.62 -3.82
C ALA A 342 1.85 -13.66 -4.55
N LEU A 343 1.12 -14.18 -5.53
CA LEU A 343 0.00 -13.48 -6.15
C LEU A 343 -1.30 -14.02 -5.56
N ASP A 344 -2.23 -13.13 -5.22
CA ASP A 344 -3.54 -13.52 -4.71
C ASP A 344 -4.42 -14.06 -5.84
N THR A 345 -4.52 -15.38 -5.89
CA THR A 345 -5.30 -16.09 -6.92
C THR A 345 -6.81 -15.87 -6.81
N GLU A 346 -7.32 -15.50 -5.63
CA GLU A 346 -8.76 -15.21 -5.45
C GLU A 346 -9.15 -13.87 -6.10
N SER A 347 -8.19 -12.94 -6.22
CA SER A 347 -8.38 -11.65 -6.88
C SER A 347 -8.30 -11.71 -8.41
N LEU A 348 -7.79 -12.82 -8.97
CA LEU A 348 -7.64 -12.98 -10.42
C LEU A 348 -8.96 -13.43 -11.09
N PRO A 349 -9.20 -13.03 -12.35
CA PRO A 349 -10.24 -13.63 -13.18
C PRO A 349 -10.14 -15.17 -13.24
N ARG A 350 -11.29 -15.84 -13.30
CA ARG A 350 -11.35 -17.30 -13.42
C ARG A 350 -10.71 -17.75 -14.73
N GLY A 351 -9.96 -18.85 -14.70
CA GLY A 351 -9.35 -19.47 -15.88
C GLY A 351 -7.96 -18.95 -16.24
N ILE A 352 -7.41 -17.96 -15.53
CA ILE A 352 -6.03 -17.52 -15.72
C ILE A 352 -5.07 -18.55 -15.12
N ALA A 353 -4.12 -19.01 -15.93
CA ALA A 353 -3.04 -19.88 -15.45
C ALA A 353 -1.86 -19.05 -14.94
N LEU A 354 -1.40 -19.33 -13.73
CA LEU A 354 -0.31 -18.65 -13.04
C LEU A 354 0.94 -19.56 -12.98
N ARG A 355 2.12 -19.00 -13.29
CA ARG A 355 3.41 -19.68 -13.19
C ARG A 355 4.50 -18.79 -12.57
N PRO A 356 5.17 -19.19 -11.47
CA PRO A 356 4.85 -20.34 -10.63
C PRO A 356 3.51 -20.14 -9.91
N ALA A 357 2.77 -21.22 -9.66
CA ALA A 357 1.56 -21.16 -8.84
C ALA A 357 1.92 -21.05 -7.34
N ASP A 358 3.05 -21.62 -6.96
CA ASP A 358 3.54 -21.61 -5.60
C ASP A 358 4.15 -20.25 -5.21
N PRO A 359 4.06 -19.89 -3.92
CA PRO A 359 4.70 -18.71 -3.40
C PRO A 359 6.24 -18.84 -3.41
N VAL A 360 6.92 -17.72 -3.62
CA VAL A 360 8.38 -17.64 -3.52
C VAL A 360 8.78 -17.27 -2.08
N LEU A 361 9.68 -18.06 -1.49
CA LEU A 361 10.11 -17.92 -0.10
C LEU A 361 11.53 -17.38 -0.02
N PHE A 362 11.74 -16.44 0.91
CA PHE A 362 13.04 -15.90 1.28
C PHE A 362 13.21 -16.05 2.80
N ASN A 363 14.35 -16.60 3.23
CA ASN A 363 14.62 -16.82 4.65
C ASN A 363 14.67 -15.51 5.43
N GLU A 364 15.28 -14.48 4.82
CA GLU A 364 15.39 -13.15 5.40
C GLU A 364 15.56 -12.06 4.34
N VAL A 365 15.21 -10.84 4.72
CA VAL A 365 15.45 -9.61 3.96
C VAL A 365 16.13 -8.63 4.92
N LYS A 366 17.43 -8.45 4.75
CA LYS A 366 18.25 -7.57 5.59
C LYS A 366 17.95 -6.10 5.31
N THR A 367 18.36 -5.23 6.22
CA THR A 367 18.35 -3.79 6.01
C THR A 367 19.11 -3.42 4.73
N GLY A 368 18.49 -2.58 3.91
CA GLY A 368 18.97 -2.17 2.59
C GLY A 368 18.64 -3.15 1.46
N GLN A 369 18.17 -4.37 1.76
CA GLN A 369 17.94 -5.41 0.75
C GLN A 369 16.56 -5.29 0.11
N THR A 370 16.47 -5.68 -1.17
CA THR A 370 15.20 -5.92 -1.86
C THR A 370 15.15 -7.37 -2.33
N VAL A 371 14.01 -8.04 -2.11
CA VAL A 371 13.70 -9.35 -2.71
C VAL A 371 12.60 -9.21 -3.74
N ARG A 372 12.63 -10.08 -4.76
CA ARG A 372 11.73 -10.01 -5.92
C ARG A 372 11.30 -11.40 -6.36
N ALA A 373 10.06 -11.51 -6.80
CA ALA A 373 9.50 -12.70 -7.41
C ALA A 373 8.71 -12.30 -8.67
N THR A 374 8.88 -13.05 -9.75
CA THR A 374 8.20 -12.80 -11.01
C THR A 374 7.23 -13.94 -11.31
N PHE A 375 6.01 -13.56 -11.66
CA PHE A 375 4.92 -14.45 -11.99
C PHE A 375 4.45 -14.20 -13.42
N VAL A 376 4.25 -15.26 -14.18
CA VAL A 376 3.73 -15.21 -15.55
C VAL A 376 2.28 -15.65 -15.52
N LEU A 377 1.40 -14.76 -15.97
CA LEU A 377 -0.02 -15.01 -16.16
C LEU A 377 -0.28 -15.32 -17.63
N LYS A 378 -0.88 -16.47 -17.91
CA LYS A 378 -1.44 -16.76 -19.24
C LYS A 378 -2.85 -16.20 -19.30
N LEU A 379 -2.98 -15.12 -20.04
CA LEU A 379 -4.23 -14.45 -20.32
C LEU A 379 -4.79 -15.04 -21.62
N GLY A 380 -6.11 -15.18 -21.71
CA GLY A 380 -6.73 -15.47 -23.01
C GLY A 380 -6.64 -14.24 -23.92
N GLU A 381 -7.74 -13.94 -24.60
CA GLU A 381 -7.88 -12.67 -25.33
C GLU A 381 -8.16 -11.48 -24.39
N GLU A 382 -8.46 -11.74 -23.11
CA GLU A 382 -8.78 -10.71 -22.12
C GLU A 382 -7.53 -9.97 -21.62
N ALA A 383 -7.63 -8.63 -21.56
CA ALA A 383 -6.65 -7.81 -20.88
C ALA A 383 -6.85 -7.88 -19.35
N LEU A 384 -5.75 -7.97 -18.60
CA LEU A 384 -5.81 -7.99 -17.15
C LEU A 384 -5.78 -6.56 -16.62
N THR A 385 -6.79 -6.18 -15.85
CA THR A 385 -6.79 -4.87 -15.19
C THR A 385 -5.79 -4.85 -14.03
N PRO A 386 -4.95 -3.79 -13.89
CA PRO A 386 -3.98 -3.69 -12.79
C PRO A 386 -4.62 -3.85 -11.39
N SER A 387 -5.85 -3.36 -11.23
CA SER A 387 -6.62 -3.44 -9.98
C SER A 387 -6.91 -4.86 -9.50
N ARG A 388 -6.92 -5.85 -10.40
CA ARG A 388 -7.10 -7.28 -10.11
C ARG A 388 -5.78 -8.01 -9.81
N CYS A 389 -4.64 -7.39 -10.07
CA CYS A 389 -3.33 -7.91 -9.68
C CYS A 389 -3.03 -7.50 -8.25
N VAL A 390 -3.32 -8.39 -7.30
CA VAL A 390 -3.07 -8.18 -5.87
C VAL A 390 -1.94 -9.11 -5.44
N ALA A 391 -0.89 -8.58 -4.83
CA ALA A 391 0.13 -9.42 -4.22
C ALA A 391 -0.34 -9.94 -2.85
N ASP A 392 0.19 -11.07 -2.43
CA ASP A 392 0.14 -11.60 -1.08
C ASP A 392 1.58 -11.65 -0.55
N ILE A 393 1.95 -10.67 0.29
CA ILE A 393 3.27 -10.56 0.89
C ILE A 393 3.15 -10.84 2.39
N THR A 394 3.72 -11.95 2.85
CA THR A 394 3.78 -12.27 4.28
C THR A 394 5.22 -12.17 4.76
N TYR A 395 5.45 -11.60 5.94
CA TYR A 395 6.78 -11.53 6.56
C TYR A 395 6.70 -11.51 8.08
N PHE A 396 7.80 -11.84 8.76
CA PHE A 396 7.89 -11.81 10.22
C PHE A 396 8.91 -10.78 10.68
N VAL A 397 8.51 -9.94 11.62
CA VAL A 397 9.42 -9.05 12.37
C VAL A 397 9.17 -9.25 13.86
N GLY A 398 10.23 -9.52 14.62
CA GLY A 398 10.13 -9.69 16.08
C GLY A 398 9.13 -10.79 16.49
N LYS A 399 9.11 -11.93 15.77
CA LYS A 399 8.18 -13.07 15.93
C LYS A 399 6.72 -12.79 15.59
N SER A 400 6.38 -11.62 15.09
CA SER A 400 5.02 -11.26 14.73
C SER A 400 4.84 -11.28 13.21
N PRO A 401 3.83 -11.98 12.68
CA PRO A 401 3.54 -11.95 11.25
C PRO A 401 2.92 -10.61 10.86
N ALA A 402 3.22 -10.18 9.63
CA ALA A 402 2.56 -9.07 8.95
C ALA A 402 2.22 -9.52 7.52
N HIS A 403 1.13 -8.97 6.98
CA HIS A 403 0.54 -9.41 5.72
C HIS A 403 0.14 -8.22 4.86
N LEU A 404 0.81 -7.99 3.73
CA LEU A 404 0.55 -6.87 2.83
C LEU A 404 -0.11 -7.35 1.54
N ARG A 405 -1.09 -6.56 1.07
CA ARG A 405 -1.82 -6.79 -0.18
C ARG A 405 -1.74 -5.61 -1.15
N PRO A 406 -0.53 -5.23 -1.62
CA PRO A 406 -0.39 -4.15 -2.59
C PRO A 406 -1.03 -4.54 -3.93
N ARG A 407 -1.54 -3.55 -4.67
CA ARG A 407 -2.15 -3.72 -5.99
C ARG A 407 -1.30 -3.11 -7.08
N ALA A 408 -1.32 -3.70 -8.27
CA ALA A 408 -0.69 -3.09 -9.44
C ALA A 408 -1.43 -1.81 -9.86
N TRP A 409 -0.68 -0.88 -10.42
CA TRP A 409 -1.15 0.42 -10.88
C TRP A 409 -0.89 0.57 -12.37
#